data_AF-A0A942KJF5-F1
#
_entry.id   AF-A0A942KJF5-F1
#
_cell.length_a   1.000
_cell.length_b   1.000
_cell.length_c   1.000
_cell.angle_alpha   90.00
_cell.angle_beta   90.00
_cell.angle_gamma   90.00
#
_symmetry.space_group_name_H-M   'P 1'
#
loop_
_entity.id
_entity.type
_entity.pdbx_description
1 polymer ?
#
loop_
_entity_poly.entity_id
_entity_poly.type
_entity_poly.pdbx_seq_one_letter_code
_entity_poly.pdbx_strand_id
1 'polypeptide(L)' 'MDKDTIAKRLVQLRGNRSKETIAQEVNISIRALESYEAGQRIPRDAVKLSLARCYDTTVEAIFFQDEQHEM' A
#
# COMPACT_ATOMS: atom_id res chain seq x y z
N MET A 1 9.76 -7.00 -7.66
CA MET A 1 8.72 -6.93 -6.60
C MET A 1 9.34 -7.04 -5.22
N ASP A 2 10.01 -5.96 -4.84
CA ASP A 2 10.60 -5.82 -3.52
C ASP A 2 9.53 -5.37 -2.53
N LYS A 3 9.19 -6.27 -1.61
CA LYS A 3 8.18 -6.02 -0.57
C LYS A 3 8.56 -4.81 0.30
N ASP A 4 9.86 -4.59 0.49
CA ASP A 4 10.42 -3.46 1.22
C ASP A 4 10.14 -2.11 0.52
N THR A 5 10.24 -2.07 -0.81
CA THR A 5 9.93 -0.87 -1.60
C THR A 5 8.44 -0.52 -1.52
N ILE A 6 7.58 -1.53 -1.61
CA ILE A 6 6.12 -1.38 -1.46
C ILE A 6 5.78 -0.88 -0.05
N ALA A 7 6.39 -1.49 0.97
CA ALA A 7 6.22 -1.11 2.37
C ALA A 7 6.59 0.36 2.61
N LYS A 8 7.75 0.80 2.12
CA LYS A 8 8.19 2.20 2.18
C LYS A 8 7.24 3.14 1.46
N ARG A 9 6.75 2.77 0.27
CA ARG A 9 5.76 3.57 -0.47
C ARG A 9 4.46 3.72 0.30
N LEU A 10 3.94 2.66 0.90
CA LEU A 10 2.73 2.73 1.72
C LEU A 10 2.91 3.72 2.88
N VAL A 11 4.07 3.69 3.55
CA VAL A 11 4.39 4.64 4.62
C VAL A 11 4.48 6.07 4.09
N GLN A 12 5.09 6.28 2.92
CA GLN A 12 5.18 7.60 2.28
C GLN A 12 3.81 8.15 1.86
N LEU A 13 2.98 7.33 1.23
CA LEU A 13 1.61 7.67 0.80
C LEU A 13 0.71 7.97 2.00
N ARG A 14 0.88 7.21 3.09
CA ARG A 14 0.20 7.50 4.35
C ARG A 14 0.58 8.87 4.89
N GLY A 15 1.86 9.23 4.83
CA GLY A 15 2.39 10.50 5.33
C GLY A 15 1.92 10.76 6.76
N ASN A 16 1.13 11.81 6.94
CA ASN A 16 0.60 12.23 8.24
C ASN A 16 -0.76 11.61 8.61
N ARG A 17 -1.35 10.75 7.77
CA ARG A 17 -2.61 10.07 8.08
C ARG A 17 -2.38 8.96 9.11
N SER A 18 -3.35 8.79 10.01
CA SER A 18 -3.32 7.70 10.99
C SER A 18 -3.59 6.35 10.33
N LYS A 19 -2.85 5.31 10.75
CA LYS A 19 -3.05 3.92 10.34
C LYS A 19 -4.50 3.46 10.53
N GLU A 20 -5.11 3.90 11.62
CA GLU A 20 -6.50 3.57 11.98
C GLU A 20 -7.50 4.12 10.96
N THR A 21 -7.34 5.39 10.57
CA THR A 21 -8.19 6.04 9.57
C THR A 21 -8.13 5.31 8.24
N ILE A 22 -6.91 5.04 7.74
CA ILE A 22 -6.73 4.30 6.49
C ILE A 22 -7.30 2.89 6.59
N ALA A 23 -7.03 2.19 7.69
CA ALA A 23 -7.52 0.83 7.89
C ALA A 23 -9.06 0.79 7.88
N GLN A 24 -9.72 1.76 8.51
CA GLN A 24 -11.17 1.89 8.46
C GLN A 24 -11.69 2.22 7.06
N GLU A 25 -11.05 3.16 6.35
CA GLU A 25 -11.46 3.57 4.99
C GLU A 25 -11.35 2.42 3.98
N VAL A 26 -10.28 1.63 4.09
CA VAL A 26 -9.96 0.49 3.23
C VAL A 26 -10.69 -0.79 3.70
N ASN A 27 -11.40 -0.73 4.83
CA ASN A 27 -12.09 -1.85 5.47
C ASN A 27 -11.17 -3.04 5.79
N ILE A 28 -10.01 -2.74 6.38
CA ILE A 28 -9.03 -3.72 6.85
C ILE A 28 -8.71 -3.51 8.33
N SER A 29 -8.11 -4.51 8.97
CA SER A 29 -7.59 -4.35 10.33
C SER A 29 -6.29 -3.54 10.32
N ILE A 30 -6.06 -2.74 11.37
CA ILE A 30 -4.82 -1.97 11.57
C ILE A 30 -3.59 -2.88 11.45
N ARG A 31 -3.65 -4.07 12.04
CA ARG A 31 -2.58 -5.09 11.96
C ARG A 31 -2.30 -5.56 10.54
N ALA A 32 -3.32 -5.60 9.67
CA ALA A 32 -3.13 -5.94 8.27
C ALA A 32 -2.34 -4.83 7.57
N LEU A 33 -2.72 -3.56 7.80
CA LEU A 33 -1.98 -2.40 7.28
C LEU A 33 -0.52 -2.40 7.75
N GLU A 34 -0.28 -2.64 9.05
CA GLU A 34 1.08 -2.73 9.60
C GLU A 34 1.89 -3.87 8.98
N SER A 35 1.25 -5.02 8.69
CA SER A 35 1.92 -6.14 8.01
C SER A 35 2.34 -5.76 6.58
N TYR A 36 1.56 -4.92 5.90
CA TYR A 36 1.88 -4.42 4.56
C TYR A 36 2.98 -3.37 4.60
N GLU A 37 2.90 -2.42 5.54
CA GLU A 37 3.93 -1.40 5.80
C GLU A 37 5.24 -1.98 6.35
N ALA A 38 5.23 -3.22 6.84
CA ALA A 38 6.42 -3.97 7.24
C ALA A 38 6.92 -4.93 6.15
N GLY A 39 6.26 -5.00 4.99
CA GLY A 39 6.64 -5.90 3.89
C GLY A 39 6.46 -7.39 4.20
N GLN A 40 5.75 -7.74 5.28
CA GLN A 40 5.55 -9.13 5.70
C GLN A 40 4.57 -9.88 4.79
N ARG A 41 3.52 -9.20 4.30
CA ARG A 41 2.48 -9.79 3.44
C ARG A 41 2.09 -8.83 2.31
N ILE A 42 1.59 -9.39 1.22
CA ILE A 42 1.00 -8.63 0.11
C ILE A 42 -0.53 -8.61 0.29
N PRO A 43 -1.19 -7.44 0.20
CA PRO A 43 -2.64 -7.34 0.26
C PRO A 43 -3.32 -8.03 -0.93
N ARG A 44 -4.57 -8.47 -0.72
CA ARG A 44 -5.43 -9.00 -1.80
C ARG A 44 -5.86 -7.89 -2.76
N ASP A 45 -6.25 -8.23 -3.98
CA ASP A 45 -6.59 -7.25 -5.02
C ASP A 45 -7.72 -6.29 -4.61
N ALA A 46 -8.70 -6.74 -3.84
CA ALA A 46 -9.72 -5.85 -3.25
C ALA A 46 -9.10 -4.77 -2.35
N VAL A 47 -8.16 -5.15 -1.48
CA VAL A 47 -7.46 -4.22 -0.58
C VAL A 47 -6.52 -3.32 -1.35
N LYS A 48 -5.83 -3.84 -2.37
CA LYS A 48 -4.99 -3.02 -3.26
C LYS A 48 -5.82 -1.91 -3.90
N LEU A 49 -7.00 -2.26 -4.45
CA LEU A 49 -7.89 -1.30 -5.10
C LEU A 49 -8.40 -0.25 -4.10
N SER A 50 -8.76 -0.67 -2.89
CA SER A 50 -9.19 0.25 -1.84
C SER A 50 -8.05 1.18 -1.38
N LEU A 51 -6.82 0.68 -1.23
CA LEU A 51 -5.65 1.52 -0.91
C LEU A 51 -5.36 2.52 -2.03
N ALA A 52 -5.40 2.06 -3.27
CA ALA A 52 -5.21 2.91 -4.45
C ALA A 52 -6.23 4.06 -4.46
N ARG A 53 -7.52 3.76 -4.22
CA ARG A 53 -8.57 4.79 -4.10
C ARG A 53 -8.36 5.72 -2.91
N CYS A 54 -7.98 5.18 -1.75
CA CYS A 54 -7.75 5.95 -0.53
C CYS A 54 -6.61 6.98 -0.68
N TYR A 55 -5.56 6.61 -1.42
CA TYR A 55 -4.40 7.46 -1.68
C TYR A 55 -4.49 8.24 -3.01
N ASP A 56 -5.65 8.22 -3.69
CA ASP A 56 -5.86 8.85 -5.00
C ASP A 56 -4.77 8.47 -6.03
N THR A 57 -4.45 7.17 -6.08
CA THR A 57 -3.41 6.62 -6.95
C THR A 57 -3.86 5.28 -7.55
N THR A 58 -2.98 4.59 -8.27
CA THR A 58 -3.27 3.28 -8.87
C THR A 58 -2.57 2.15 -8.11
N VAL A 59 -3.15 0.95 -8.18
CA VAL A 59 -2.54 -0.27 -7.65
C VAL A 59 -1.15 -0.48 -8.26
N GLU A 60 -0.98 -0.11 -9.53
CA GLU A 60 0.29 -0.21 -10.23
C GLU A 60 1.34 0.74 -9.67
N ALA A 61 0.98 1.99 -9.38
CA ALA A 61 1.90 2.95 -8.76
C ALA A 61 2.38 2.48 -7.38
N ILE A 62 1.50 1.86 -6.59
CA ILE A 62 1.86 1.36 -5.25
C ILE A 62 2.67 0.07 -5.31
N PHE A 63 2.20 -0.93 -6.08
CA PHE A 63 2.68 -2.32 -6.02
C PHE A 63 3.54 -2.76 -7.22
N PHE A 64 3.42 -2.09 -8.37
CA PHE A 64 4.04 -2.50 -9.64
C PHE A 64 5.00 -1.46 -10.27
N GLN A 65 5.22 -0.29 -9.64
CA GLN A 65 6.33 0.58 -10.03
C GLN A 65 7.67 -0.08 -9.62
N ASP A 66 8.07 -1.07 -10.39
CA ASP A 66 9.43 -1.58 -10.50
C ASP A 66 10.01 -0.89 -11.73
N GLU A 67 11.16 -0.25 -11.58
CA GLU A 67 11.75 0.72 -12.50
C GLU A 67 12.31 0.11 -13.80
N GLN A 68 11.79 -1.03 -14.26
CA GLN A 68 12.27 -1.69 -15.47
C GLN A 68 11.33 -1.43 -16.66
N HIS A 69 11.29 -0.18 -17.10
CA HIS A 69 11.12 0.11 -18.53
C HIS A 69 12.47 0.65 -19.01
N GLU A 70 13.46 -0.24 -19.06
CA GLU A 70 14.63 -0.01 -19.90
C GLU A 70 14.11 -0.05 -21.35
N MET A 71 14.16 1.09 -22.02
CA MET A 71 13.85 1.22 -23.46
C MET A 71 14.91 0.51 -24.31
#